data_AF-A0A520ID94-F1
#
_entry.id   AF-A0A520ID94-F1
#
_cell.length_a   1.000
_cell.length_b   1.000
_cell.length_c   1.000
_cell.angle_alpha   90.00
_cell.angle_beta   90.00
_cell.angle_gamma   90.00
#
_symmetry.space_group_name_H-M   'P 1'
#
loop_
_entity.id
_entity.type
_entity.pdbx_description
1 polymer ?
#
loop_
_entity_poly.entity_id
_entity_poly.type
_entity_poly.pdbx_seq_one_letter_code
_entity_poly.pdbx_strand_id
1 'polypeptide(L)'
;VMKNVFFDTCVYHQPGIDLLFKVIDVDNILFGSEMVGAVRGIDPETGQYFDDTKRYVDALDISAADKRKVFEGNARRVYPRLDAQLAARGL
;
A
#
# COMPACT_ATOMS: atom_id res chain seq x y z
N VAL A 1 -9.38 8.96 -13.56
CA VAL A 1 -10.86 8.88 -13.77
C VAL A 1 -11.62 8.39 -12.52
N MET A 2 -10.94 7.87 -11.49
CA MET A 2 -11.58 7.43 -10.23
C MET A 2 -11.29 8.43 -9.10
N LYS A 3 -12.30 9.17 -8.62
CA LYS A 3 -12.10 10.17 -7.54
C LYS A 3 -12.49 9.69 -6.14
N ASN A 4 -13.32 8.65 -6.07
CA ASN A 4 -14.02 8.25 -4.84
C ASN A 4 -13.82 6.78 -4.46
N VAL A 5 -13.10 6.01 -5.28
CA VAL A 5 -12.84 4.58 -5.06
C VAL A 5 -11.34 4.38 -4.94
N PHE A 6 -10.94 3.56 -3.96
CA PHE A 6 -9.56 3.33 -3.60
C PHE A 6 -9.33 1.84 -3.39
N PHE A 7 -8.10 1.40 -3.63
CA PHE A 7 -7.67 0.01 -3.46
C PHE A 7 -6.54 -0.04 -2.44
N ASP A 8 -6.52 -1.08 -1.61
CA ASP A 8 -5.37 -1.34 -0.76
C ASP A 8 -4.30 -2.17 -1.50
N THR A 9 -3.15 -2.38 -0.84
CA THR A 9 -2.08 -3.25 -1.34
C THR A 9 -2.12 -4.65 -0.74
N CYS A 10 -3.29 -5.17 -0.32
CA CYS A 10 -3.43 -6.52 0.23
C CYS A 10 -3.40 -7.58 -0.89
N VAL A 11 -2.32 -7.57 -1.68
CA VAL A 11 -2.06 -8.46 -2.81
C VAL A 11 -0.74 -9.19 -2.53
N TYR A 12 -0.82 -10.50 -2.33
CA TYR A 12 0.23 -11.28 -1.65
C TYR A 12 1.31 -11.86 -2.58
N HIS A 13 1.63 -11.17 -3.68
CA HIS A 13 2.79 -11.53 -4.51
C HIS A 13 3.18 -10.37 -5.44
N GLN A 14 4.46 -10.31 -5.82
CA GLN A 14 5.01 -9.21 -6.63
C GLN A 14 4.25 -8.98 -7.94
N PRO A 15 3.95 -10.01 -8.78
CA PRO A 15 3.24 -9.77 -10.05
C PRO A 15 1.86 -9.11 -9.89
N GLY A 16 1.18 -9.33 -8.77
CA GLY A 16 -0.13 -8.74 -8.51
C GLY A 16 -0.01 -7.27 -8.13
N ILE A 17 0.99 -6.93 -7.32
CA ILE A 17 1.33 -5.54 -7.00
C ILE A 17 1.82 -4.80 -8.25
N ASP A 18 2.61 -5.43 -9.12
CA ASP A 18 3.03 -4.84 -10.39
C ASP A 18 1.83 -4.50 -11.28
N LEU A 19 0.84 -5.41 -11.39
CA LEU A 19 -0.38 -5.17 -12.14
C LEU A 19 -1.19 -4.02 -11.55
N LEU A 20 -1.35 -3.98 -10.22
CA LEU A 20 -2.07 -2.92 -9.52
C LEU A 20 -1.51 -1.54 -9.89
N PHE A 21 -0.19 -1.36 -9.78
CA PHE A 21 0.48 -0.09 -10.07
C PHE A 21 0.56 0.25 -11.56
N LYS A 22 0.45 -0.75 -12.44
CA LYS A 22 0.42 -0.53 -13.89
C LYS A 22 -0.90 0.06 -14.38
N VAL A 23 -2.02 -0.28 -13.75
CA VAL A 23 -3.36 0.04 -14.28
C VAL A 23 -4.19 0.96 -13.40
N ILE A 24 -3.81 1.15 -12.14
CA ILE A 24 -4.48 2.06 -11.20
C ILE A 24 -3.60 3.29 -10.97
N ASP A 25 -4.21 4.47 -11.05
CA ASP A 25 -3.57 5.74 -10.71
C ASP A 25 -3.01 5.66 -9.27
N VAL A 26 -1.76 6.06 -9.03
CA VAL A 26 -1.10 5.98 -7.71
C VAL A 26 -1.91 6.68 -6.61
N ASP A 27 -2.63 7.75 -6.93
CA ASP A 27 -3.48 8.49 -5.99
C ASP A 27 -4.70 7.66 -5.52
N ASN A 28 -4.99 6.51 -6.13
CA ASN A 28 -6.06 5.59 -5.76
C ASN A 28 -5.59 4.37 -4.97
N ILE A 29 -4.28 4.26 -4.66
CA ILE A 29 -3.69 3.10 -3.97
C ILE A 29 -3.29 3.50 -2.54
N LEU A 30 -3.71 2.73 -1.55
CA LEU A 30 -3.33 2.89 -0.14
C LEU A 30 -2.56 1.67 0.33
N PHE A 31 -1.49 1.87 1.09
CA PHE A 31 -0.78 0.75 1.68
C PHE A 31 -1.67 -0.01 2.69
N GLY A 32 -1.66 -1.34 2.59
CA GLY A 32 -2.31 -2.28 3.47
C GLY A 32 -1.66 -3.67 3.36
N SER A 33 -1.66 -4.41 4.47
CA SER A 33 -1.08 -5.76 4.51
C SER A 33 -1.99 -6.83 5.10
N GLU A 34 -3.00 -6.43 5.89
CA GLU A 34 -3.89 -7.34 6.63
C GLU A 34 -3.12 -8.40 7.46
N MET A 35 -1.97 -8.01 8.03
CA MET A 35 -1.08 -8.95 8.72
C MET A 35 -1.80 -9.74 9.83
N VAL A 36 -1.40 -11.01 10.00
CA VAL A 36 -2.05 -11.95 10.95
C VAL A 36 -3.52 -12.24 10.57
N GLY A 37 -3.88 -12.00 9.32
CA GLY A 37 -5.19 -12.29 8.75
C GLY A 37 -5.29 -13.70 8.17
N ALA A 38 -5.77 -13.78 6.93
CA ALA A 38 -6.11 -15.02 6.23
C ALA A 38 -4.88 -15.87 5.87
N VAL A 39 -3.78 -15.24 5.43
CA VAL A 39 -2.57 -15.93 5.00
C VAL A 39 -1.42 -15.53 5.91
N ARG A 40 -0.97 -16.47 6.75
CA ARG A 40 0.11 -16.27 7.73
C ARG A 40 1.39 -17.04 7.39
N GLY A 41 1.39 -17.67 6.22
CA GLY A 41 2.46 -18.55 5.77
C GLY A 41 3.66 -17.79 5.24
N ILE A 42 4.80 -18.46 5.28
CA ILE A 42 5.98 -18.06 4.51
C ILE A 42 5.83 -18.63 3.10
N ASP A 43 6.02 -17.76 2.11
CA ASP A 43 6.14 -18.13 0.71
C ASP A 43 7.44 -18.94 0.51
N PRO A 44 7.36 -20.20 0.08
CA PRO A 44 8.54 -21.05 -0.12
C PRO A 44 9.45 -20.58 -1.25
N GLU A 45 8.96 -19.77 -2.20
CA GLU A 45 9.77 -19.27 -3.32
C GLU A 45 10.66 -18.09 -2.91
N THR A 46 10.17 -17.25 -2.00
CA THR A 46 10.87 -16.04 -1.57
C THR A 46 11.49 -16.14 -0.19
N GLY A 47 11.04 -17.10 0.64
CA GLY A 47 11.42 -17.23 2.04
C GLY A 47 10.89 -16.10 2.93
N GLN A 48 9.83 -15.41 2.49
CA GLN A 48 9.24 -14.24 3.16
C GLN A 48 7.77 -14.49 3.44
N TYR A 49 7.19 -13.74 4.38
CA TYR A 49 5.75 -13.81 4.61
C TYR A 49 4.97 -13.29 3.41
N PHE A 50 3.91 -14.01 3.03
CA PHE A 50 2.99 -13.59 1.96
C PHE A 50 2.36 -12.21 2.26
N ASP A 51 2.01 -11.96 3.52
CA ASP A 51 1.37 -10.74 4.01
C ASP A 51 2.38 -9.62 4.37
N ASP A 52 3.68 -9.80 4.12
CA ASP A 52 4.67 -8.71 4.21
C ASP A 52 4.64 -7.84 2.93
N THR A 53 3.49 -7.20 2.69
CA THR A 53 3.20 -6.48 1.44
C THR A 53 4.08 -5.24 1.24
N LYS A 54 4.73 -4.74 2.30
CA LYS A 54 5.67 -3.62 2.21
C LYS A 54 6.82 -3.96 1.26
N ARG A 55 7.28 -5.22 1.27
CA ARG A 55 8.35 -5.69 0.39
C ARG A 55 8.01 -5.50 -1.08
N TYR A 56 6.77 -5.77 -1.46
CA TYR A 56 6.36 -5.64 -2.86
C TYR A 56 6.31 -4.18 -3.30
N VAL A 57 5.83 -3.28 -2.44
CA VAL A 57 5.81 -1.82 -2.72
C VAL A 57 7.23 -1.25 -2.75
N ASP A 58 8.12 -1.69 -1.87
CA ASP A 58 9.52 -1.27 -1.85
C ASP A 58 10.26 -1.68 -3.13
N ALA A 59 9.94 -2.85 -3.69
CA ALA A 59 10.56 -3.39 -4.90
C ALA A 59 10.13 -2.70 -6.21
N LEU A 60 9.04 -1.91 -6.19
CA LEU A 60 8.56 -1.19 -7.37
C LEU A 60 9.55 -0.11 -7.84
N ASP A 61 9.73 -0.01 -9.15
CA ASP A 61 10.48 1.06 -9.82
C ASP A 61 9.59 2.30 -10.05
N ILE A 62 9.18 2.92 -8.95
CA ILE A 62 8.41 4.17 -8.93
C ILE A 62 9.12 5.22 -8.08
N SER A 63 8.74 6.49 -8.27
CA SER A 63 9.38 7.59 -7.57
C SER A 63 9.23 7.47 -6.04
N ALA A 64 10.20 7.98 -5.28
CA ALA A 64 10.11 8.04 -3.83
C ALA A 64 8.89 8.87 -3.36
N ALA A 65 8.48 9.87 -4.14
CA ALA A 65 7.28 10.65 -3.87
C ALA A 65 6.01 9.79 -4.00
N ASP A 66 5.93 8.93 -5.02
CA ASP A 66 4.79 8.02 -5.21
C ASP A 66 4.76 6.94 -4.13
N LYS A 67 5.91 6.37 -3.74
CA LYS A 67 5.97 5.46 -2.57
C LYS A 67 5.42 6.16 -1.33
N ARG A 68 5.83 7.42 -1.07
CA ARG A 68 5.32 8.19 0.07
C ARG A 68 3.81 8.45 -0.01
N LYS A 69 3.25 8.68 -1.21
CA LYS A 69 1.80 8.78 -1.37
C LYS A 69 1.11 7.49 -0.94
N VAL A 70 1.58 6.35 -1.40
CA VAL A 70 0.96 5.04 -1.07
C VAL A 70 1.09 4.72 0.42
N PHE A 71 2.28 4.95 1.01
CA PHE A 71 2.52 4.65 2.42
C PHE A 71 1.81 5.59 3.40
N GLU A 72 1.54 6.84 3.02
CA GLU A 72 1.01 7.84 3.96
C GLU A 72 0.07 8.84 3.30
N GLY A 73 0.50 9.50 2.23
CA GLY A 73 -0.18 10.70 1.71
C GLY A 73 -1.63 10.44 1.27
N ASN A 74 -1.88 9.32 0.59
CA ASN A 74 -3.21 8.93 0.16
C ASN A 74 -4.11 8.59 1.34
N ALA A 75 -3.60 7.85 2.34
CA ALA A 75 -4.35 7.52 3.54
C ALA A 75 -4.74 8.79 4.32
N ARG A 76 -3.83 9.75 4.52
CA ARG A 76 -4.14 11.03 5.17
C ARG A 76 -5.24 11.80 4.43
N ARG A 77 -5.20 11.82 3.10
CA ARG A 77 -6.24 12.46 2.26
C ARG A 77 -7.60 11.75 2.34
N VAL A 78 -7.62 10.41 2.35
CA VAL A 78 -8.86 9.61 2.39
C VAL A 78 -9.48 9.56 3.80
N TYR A 79 -8.65 9.61 4.84
CA TYR A 79 -9.06 9.59 6.24
C TYR A 79 -8.77 10.95 6.90
N PRO A 80 -9.54 12.02 6.63
CA PRO A 80 -9.22 13.38 7.10
C PRO A 80 -9.20 13.53 8.63
N ARG A 81 -9.91 12.65 9.36
CA ARG A 81 -9.84 12.63 10.84
C ARG A 81 -8.50 12.11 11.34
N LEU A 82 -7.88 11.16 10.65
CA LEU A 82 -6.53 10.68 10.95
C LEU A 82 -5.50 11.77 10.67
N ASP A 83 -5.62 12.44 9.51
CA ASP A 83 -4.72 13.53 9.16
C ASP A 83 -4.70 14.65 10.21
N ALA A 84 -5.88 15.10 10.63
CA ALA A 84 -6.01 16.12 11.67
C ALA A 84 -5.36 15.70 13.00
N GLN A 85 -5.48 14.43 13.38
CA GLN A 85 -4.86 13.90 14.60
C GLN A 85 -3.33 13.81 14.50
N LEU A 86 -2.79 13.45 13.33
CA LEU A 86 -1.34 13.41 13.09
C LEU A 86 -0.76 14.83 13.07
N ALA A 87 -1.41 15.76 12.36
CA ALA A 87 -0.99 17.16 12.32
C ALA A 87 -0.98 17.82 13.71
N ALA A 88 -1.98 17.52 14.56
CA ALA A 88 -2.02 17.99 15.95
C ALA A 88 -0.87 17.44 16.82
N ARG A 89 -0.21 16.36 16.39
CA ARG A 89 0.98 15.78 17.04
C ARG A 89 2.30 16.28 16.42
N GLY A 90 2.26 17.16 15.43
CA GLY A 90 3.44 17.65 14.71
C GLY A 90 4.02 16.64 13.69
N LEU A 91 3.19 15.71 13.21
CA LEU A 91 3.53 14.69 12.21
C LEU A 91 2.89 15.00 10.85
#